data_AF-A0A494XED0-F1
#
_entry.id   AF-A0A494XED0-F1
#
_cell.length_a   1.000
_cell.length_b   1.000
_cell.length_c   1.000
_cell.angle_alpha   90.00
_cell.angle_beta   90.00
_cell.angle_gamma   90.00
#
_symmetry.space_group_name_H-M   'P 1'
#
loop_
_entity.id
_entity.type
_entity.pdbx_description
1 polymer ?
#
loop_
_entity_poly.entity_id
_entity_poly.type
_entity_poly.pdbx_seq_one_letter_code
_entity_poly.pdbx_strand_id
1 'polypeptide(L)'
;MKQDAFIQQLRQELDSLPKAEVDEIIADYREYIGDALAAGRSEQEVITALGDPVKLARELKAQASYRKWQQSRSFENLAHVIVSIAGLGLLNAMLLVPFMIYLSLLTACYAASIAFAIGGLIAAVGIGSHHLFGWPSFNAVPVVVMSHGHDHAEAADGASDDANDGLAANIKDIKIEKDVFVLTPKEGNDLSINTNAGGIEISRKNGKLEIVAANEGARALLIKGADGTVSIRRADATALELKSVDGSHMTLARSGKDGKSSIWEVSSGDGDHVRLEQDEKGKPKSLAIESGSDAIVIDGDHAALVGGKDRINISASSSMGGITFGSAVGMFAGGVIGLLLCIWLTRKTWRALVRYVHRQIDKISARLDSPGQAAR
;
A
#
# COMPACT_ATOMS: atom_id res chain seq x y z
N MET A 1 25.92 4.76 101.99
CA MET A 1 25.39 3.48 101.45
C MET A 1 26.58 2.53 101.27
N LYS A 2 26.42 1.22 101.45
CA LYS A 2 27.48 0.23 101.14
C LYS A 2 27.38 -0.19 99.66
N GLN A 3 28.48 -0.68 99.08
CA GLN A 3 28.60 -1.08 97.67
C GLN A 3 27.54 -2.11 97.28
N ASP A 4 27.34 -3.15 98.10
CA ASP A 4 26.36 -4.19 97.82
C ASP A 4 24.94 -3.65 97.72
N ALA A 5 24.60 -2.69 98.58
CA ALA A 5 23.30 -2.04 98.56
C ALA A 5 23.14 -1.17 97.30
N PHE A 6 24.18 -0.44 96.88
CA PHE A 6 24.17 0.39 95.66
C PHE A 6 23.94 -0.48 94.42
N ILE A 7 24.69 -1.57 94.31
CA ILE A 7 24.58 -2.51 93.18
C ILE A 7 23.22 -3.21 93.18
N GLN A 8 22.70 -3.60 94.35
CA GLN A 8 21.38 -4.22 94.44
C GLN A 8 20.27 -3.26 93.99
N GLN A 9 20.36 -1.99 94.40
CA GLN A 9 19.40 -0.97 93.99
C GLN A 9 19.53 -0.63 92.50
N LEU A 10 20.75 -0.50 91.96
CA LEU A 10 20.98 -0.29 90.53
C LEU A 10 20.41 -1.46 89.69
N ARG A 11 20.60 -2.70 90.15
CA ARG A 11 20.05 -3.89 89.49
C ARG A 11 18.52 -3.91 89.50
N GLN A 12 17.90 -3.55 90.61
CA GLN A 12 16.43 -3.43 90.71
C GLN A 12 15.89 -2.35 89.78
N GLU A 13 16.56 -1.20 89.75
CA GLU A 13 16.18 -0.11 88.87
C GLU A 13 16.39 -0.47 87.40
N LEU A 14 17.37 -1.31 87.03
CA LEU A 14 17.63 -1.74 85.65
C LEU A 14 16.81 -2.94 85.17
N ASP A 15 15.92 -3.53 85.98
CA ASP A 15 15.16 -4.75 85.65
C ASP A 15 14.28 -4.64 84.38
N SER A 16 13.99 -3.43 83.91
CA SER A 16 13.29 -3.20 82.65
C SER A 16 14.14 -3.45 81.39
N LEU A 17 15.43 -3.73 81.53
CA LEU A 17 16.34 -4.11 80.44
C LEU A 17 16.51 -5.64 80.40
N PRO A 18 16.90 -6.23 79.24
CA PRO A 18 17.22 -7.64 79.13
C PRO A 18 18.24 -8.08 80.17
N LYS A 19 18.01 -9.23 80.82
CA LYS A 19 18.86 -9.72 81.93
C LYS A 19 20.35 -9.78 81.59
N ALA A 20 20.70 -10.18 80.37
CA ALA A 20 22.09 -10.21 79.91
C ALA A 20 22.75 -8.81 79.89
N GLU A 21 22.01 -7.79 79.44
CA GLU A 21 22.47 -6.39 79.39
C GLU A 21 22.59 -5.82 80.81
N VAL A 22 21.67 -6.19 81.71
CA VAL A 22 21.74 -5.82 83.13
C VAL A 22 22.96 -6.46 83.81
N ASP A 23 23.19 -7.76 83.60
CA ASP A 23 24.31 -8.47 84.23
C ASP A 23 25.67 -7.95 83.74
N GLU A 24 25.78 -7.57 82.46
CA GLU A 24 26.96 -6.93 81.87
C GLU A 24 27.23 -5.56 82.52
N ILE A 25 26.23 -4.67 82.54
CA ILE A 25 26.36 -3.35 83.18
C ILE A 25 26.76 -3.48 84.66
N ILE A 26 26.13 -4.41 85.38
CA ILE A 26 26.44 -4.62 86.80
C ILE A 26 27.85 -5.18 87.00
N ALA A 27 28.34 -6.04 86.09
CA ALA A 27 29.71 -6.53 86.12
C ALA A 27 30.72 -5.39 85.95
N ASP A 28 30.50 -4.50 84.97
CA ASP A 28 31.38 -3.35 84.69
C ASP A 28 31.48 -2.41 85.90
N TYR A 29 30.36 -2.10 86.55
CA TYR A 29 30.38 -1.24 87.74
C TYR A 29 30.99 -1.94 88.97
N ARG A 30 30.87 -3.27 89.08
CA ARG A 30 31.56 -4.03 90.14
C ARG A 30 33.07 -4.02 89.94
N GLU A 31 33.53 -4.19 88.70
CA GLU A 31 34.94 -4.09 88.34
C GLU A 31 35.47 -2.69 88.62
N TYR A 32 34.77 -1.64 88.18
CA TYR A 32 35.13 -0.25 88.45
C TYR A 32 35.28 0.07 89.95
N ILE A 33 34.33 -0.38 90.78
CA ILE A 33 34.40 -0.17 92.23
C ILE A 33 35.55 -0.98 92.83
N GLY A 34 35.77 -2.21 92.36
CA GLY A 34 36.89 -3.05 92.77
C GLY A 34 38.25 -2.41 92.50
N ASP A 35 38.43 -1.86 91.31
CA ASP A 35 39.65 -1.16 90.89
C ASP A 35 39.88 0.12 91.70
N ALA A 36 38.81 0.87 91.98
CA ALA A 36 38.90 2.09 92.79
C ALA A 36 39.29 1.79 94.25
N LEU A 37 38.80 0.69 94.81
CA LEU A 37 39.19 0.21 96.14
C LEU A 37 40.66 -0.27 96.15
N ALA A 38 41.08 -1.01 95.12
CA ALA A 38 42.47 -1.46 94.97
C ALA A 38 43.45 -0.28 94.80
N ALA A 39 43.01 0.82 94.19
CA ALA A 39 43.75 2.08 94.09
C ALA A 39 43.79 2.90 95.39
N GLY A 40 43.26 2.37 96.49
CA GLY A 40 43.33 2.98 97.82
C GLY A 40 42.26 4.04 98.10
N ARG A 41 41.22 4.16 97.27
CA ARG A 41 40.06 5.02 97.57
C ARG A 41 39.14 4.34 98.57
N SER A 42 38.47 5.14 99.39
CA SER A 42 37.47 4.61 100.32
C SER A 42 36.17 4.25 99.61
N GLU A 43 35.51 3.17 100.02
CA GLU A 43 34.22 2.71 99.46
C GLU A 43 33.17 3.83 99.42
N GLN A 44 33.13 4.65 100.46
CA GLN A 44 32.18 5.76 100.58
C GLN A 44 32.43 6.86 99.55
N GLU A 45 33.69 7.16 99.24
CA GLU A 45 34.08 8.16 98.25
C GLU A 45 33.71 7.71 96.84
N VAL A 46 33.93 6.42 96.52
CA VAL A 46 33.60 5.85 95.21
C VAL A 46 32.09 5.84 94.97
N ILE A 47 31.29 5.45 95.96
CA ILE A 47 29.83 5.44 95.85
C ILE A 47 29.28 6.87 95.76
N THR A 48 29.86 7.82 96.50
CA THR A 48 29.45 9.23 96.43
C THR A 48 29.76 9.84 95.06
N ALA A 49 30.88 9.44 94.43
CA ALA A 49 31.25 9.85 93.08
C ALA A 49 30.33 9.27 92.00
N LEU A 50 29.83 8.03 92.19
CA LEU A 50 28.85 7.40 91.29
C LEU A 50 27.45 8.03 91.40
N GLY A 51 27.15 8.71 92.51
CA GLY A 51 25.91 9.46 92.71
C GLY A 51 24.70 8.59 93.06
N ASP A 52 23.52 8.98 92.58
CA ASP A 52 22.25 8.33 92.91
C ASP A 52 21.97 7.16 91.94
N PRO A 53 21.84 5.91 92.43
CA PRO A 53 21.64 4.73 91.56
C PRO A 53 20.36 4.83 90.71
N VAL A 54 19.33 5.55 91.16
CA VAL A 54 18.08 5.73 90.41
C VAL A 54 18.29 6.65 89.22
N LYS A 55 19.09 7.71 89.37
CA LYS A 55 19.40 8.64 88.27
C LYS A 55 20.28 7.96 87.23
N LEU A 56 21.28 7.21 87.69
CA LEU A 56 22.18 6.45 86.82
C LEU A 56 21.41 5.40 86.00
N ALA A 57 20.52 4.64 86.65
CA ALA A 57 19.67 3.68 85.96
C ALA A 57 18.79 4.34 84.89
N ARG A 58 18.24 5.52 85.18
CA ARG A 58 17.41 6.28 84.23
C ARG A 58 18.22 6.74 83.01
N GLU A 59 19.45 7.18 83.21
CA GLU A 59 20.35 7.58 82.13
C GLU A 59 20.74 6.40 81.23
N LEU A 60 21.14 5.28 81.83
CA LEU A 60 21.49 4.05 81.11
C LEU A 60 20.31 3.52 80.28
N LYS A 61 19.10 3.52 80.85
CA LYS A 61 17.87 3.15 80.11
C LYS A 61 17.59 4.08 78.94
N ALA A 62 17.79 5.39 79.10
CA ALA A 62 17.57 6.36 78.04
C ALA A 62 18.56 6.14 76.88
N GLN A 63 19.84 5.88 77.19
CA GLN A 63 20.87 5.57 76.19
C GLN A 63 20.58 4.25 75.45
N ALA A 64 20.21 3.19 76.18
CA ALA A 64 19.85 1.90 75.59
C ALA A 64 18.60 2.01 74.68
N SER A 65 17.60 2.78 75.12
CA SER A 65 16.38 3.04 74.34
C SER A 65 16.67 3.84 73.07
N TYR A 66 17.54 4.85 73.15
CA TYR A 66 17.96 5.66 72.01
C TYR A 66 18.76 4.86 70.98
N ARG A 67 19.68 3.98 71.44
CA ARG A 67 20.48 3.11 70.57
C ARG A 67 19.60 2.08 69.85
N LYS A 68 18.64 1.46 70.55
CA LYS A 68 17.63 0.54 69.96
C LYS A 68 16.72 1.25 68.95
N TRP A 69 16.34 2.50 69.23
CA TRP A 69 15.55 3.31 68.31
C TRP A 69 16.33 3.73 67.05
N GLN A 70 17.62 4.06 67.16
CA GLN A 70 18.46 4.35 65.99
C GLN A 70 18.67 3.11 65.10
N GLN A 71 18.90 1.94 65.68
CA GLN A 71 19.10 0.70 64.91
C GLN A 71 17.84 0.24 64.19
N SER A 72 16.66 0.39 64.80
CA SER A 72 15.39 -0.08 64.23
C SER A 72 14.76 0.85 63.17
N ARG A 73 15.23 2.10 63.02
CA ARG A 73 14.54 3.09 62.16
C ARG A 73 14.97 3.17 60.70
N SER A 74 16.16 2.73 60.29
CA SER A 74 16.78 3.42 59.11
C SER A 74 17.11 2.62 57.85
N PHE A 75 17.35 1.29 57.86
CA PHE A 75 17.89 0.65 56.65
C PHE A 75 16.98 -0.40 56.03
N GLU A 76 16.39 -1.30 56.83
CA GLU A 76 15.57 -2.37 56.27
C GLU A 76 14.20 -1.87 55.79
N ASN A 77 13.52 -1.06 56.60
CA ASN A 77 12.26 -0.44 56.19
C ASN A 77 12.44 0.54 55.02
N LEU A 78 13.55 1.28 54.98
CA LEU A 78 13.83 2.20 53.87
C LEU A 78 14.12 1.43 52.58
N ALA A 79 14.93 0.37 52.64
CA ALA A 79 15.19 -0.50 51.50
C ALA A 79 13.91 -1.18 51.00
N HIS A 80 13.04 -1.65 51.89
CA HIS A 80 11.76 -2.26 51.53
C HIS A 80 10.82 -1.26 50.85
N VAL A 81 10.77 -0.01 51.33
CA VAL A 81 9.99 1.07 50.72
C VAL A 81 10.56 1.46 49.35
N ILE A 82 11.89 1.57 49.21
CA ILE A 82 12.55 1.87 47.93
C ILE A 82 12.28 0.75 46.91
N VAL A 83 12.41 -0.52 47.31
CA VAL A 83 12.10 -1.68 46.45
C VAL A 83 10.62 -1.70 46.07
N SER A 84 9.72 -1.35 47.00
CA SER A 84 8.29 -1.27 46.71
C SER A 84 7.95 -0.15 45.74
N ILE A 85 8.57 1.03 45.89
CA ILE A 85 8.41 2.18 44.97
C ILE A 85 9.01 1.84 43.59
N ALA A 86 10.18 1.22 43.55
CA ALA A 86 10.81 0.77 42.31
C ALA A 86 9.98 -0.30 41.61
N GLY A 87 9.41 -1.26 42.36
CA GLY A 87 8.50 -2.28 41.85
C GLY A 87 7.21 -1.69 41.30
N LEU A 88 6.61 -0.71 41.98
CA LEU A 88 5.47 0.06 41.48
C LEU A 88 5.81 0.83 40.19
N GLY A 89 6.99 1.44 40.12
CA GLY A 89 7.50 2.09 38.91
C GLY A 89 7.66 1.13 37.75
N LEU A 90 8.22 -0.07 38.01
CA LEU A 90 8.41 -1.11 36.99
C LEU A 90 7.09 -1.71 36.52
N LEU A 91 6.14 -1.96 37.43
CA LEU A 91 4.79 -2.40 37.08
C LEU A 91 4.04 -1.34 36.26
N ASN A 92 4.20 -0.07 36.62
CA ASN A 92 3.62 1.03 35.86
C ASN A 92 4.28 1.16 34.47
N ALA A 93 5.60 1.01 34.37
CA ALA A 93 6.31 0.97 33.09
C ALA A 93 5.85 -0.22 32.24
N MET A 94 5.66 -1.39 32.85
CA MET A 94 5.16 -2.58 32.17
C MET A 94 3.72 -2.40 31.67
N LEU A 95 2.90 -1.62 32.37
CA LEU A 95 1.55 -1.25 31.93
C LEU A 95 1.56 -0.11 30.88
N LEU A 96 2.56 0.77 30.94
CA LEU A 96 2.72 1.90 30.03
C LEU A 96 3.14 1.46 28.63
N VAL A 97 4.00 0.44 28.51
CA VAL A 97 4.45 -0.09 27.21
C VAL A 97 3.27 -0.54 26.31
N PRO A 98 2.36 -1.43 26.74
CA PRO A 98 1.21 -1.82 25.92
C PRO A 98 0.26 -0.65 25.66
N PHE A 99 0.14 0.30 26.59
CA PHE A 99 -0.65 1.52 26.38
C PHE A 99 -0.05 2.42 25.28
N MET A 100 1.28 2.57 25.25
CA MET A 100 1.99 3.31 24.20
C MET A 100 1.88 2.62 22.83
N ILE A 101 2.00 1.29 22.78
CA ILE A 101 1.78 0.51 21.55
C ILE A 101 0.34 0.69 21.05
N TYR A 102 -0.64 0.67 21.95
CA TYR A 102 -2.03 0.92 21.59
C TYR A 102 -2.22 2.34 21.00
N LEU A 103 -1.63 3.35 21.62
CA LEU A 103 -1.76 4.74 21.17
C LEU A 103 -1.05 4.99 19.84
N SER A 104 0.13 4.39 19.62
CA SER A 104 0.84 4.47 18.34
C SER A 104 0.07 3.78 17.22
N LEU A 105 -0.48 2.58 17.48
CA LEU A 105 -1.32 1.86 16.52
C LEU A 105 -2.59 2.65 16.16
N LEU A 106 -3.22 3.27 17.15
CA LEU A 106 -4.40 4.11 16.94
C LEU A 106 -4.09 5.35 16.10
N THR A 107 -2.93 5.98 16.34
CA THR A 107 -2.46 7.13 15.56
C THR A 107 -2.14 6.73 14.12
N ALA A 108 -1.46 5.59 13.91
CA ALA A 108 -1.16 5.06 12.59
C ALA A 108 -2.44 4.71 11.81
N CYS A 109 -3.44 4.12 12.48
CA CYS A 109 -4.73 3.81 11.88
C CYS A 109 -5.48 5.08 11.46
N TYR A 110 -5.47 6.12 12.30
CA TYR A 110 -6.01 7.44 11.94
C TYR A 110 -5.32 8.04 10.72
N ALA A 111 -3.98 8.07 10.71
CA ALA A 111 -3.21 8.61 9.62
C ALA A 111 -3.49 7.88 8.30
N ALA A 112 -3.53 6.54 8.34
CA ALA A 112 -3.87 5.72 7.18
C ALA A 112 -5.30 6.02 6.69
N SER A 113 -6.28 6.08 7.61
CA SER A 113 -7.68 6.33 7.25
C SER A 113 -7.89 7.71 6.63
N ILE A 114 -7.19 8.74 7.13
CA ILE A 114 -7.18 10.09 6.56
C ILE A 114 -6.54 10.09 5.17
N ALA A 115 -5.38 9.43 5.01
CA ALA A 115 -4.72 9.34 3.72
C ALA A 115 -5.59 8.64 2.68
N PHE A 116 -6.26 7.54 3.04
CA PHE A 116 -7.21 6.85 2.18
C PHE A 116 -8.44 7.70 1.85
N ALA A 117 -8.98 8.46 2.82
CA ALA A 117 -10.09 9.36 2.57
C ALA A 117 -9.71 10.51 1.62
N ILE A 118 -8.60 11.21 1.88
CA ILE A 118 -8.14 12.32 1.02
C ILE A 118 -7.75 11.80 -0.37
N GLY A 119 -6.98 10.70 -0.44
CA GLY A 119 -6.59 10.09 -1.71
C GLY A 119 -7.78 9.60 -2.52
N GLY A 120 -8.74 8.93 -1.87
CA GLY A 120 -10.00 8.51 -2.49
C GLY A 120 -10.84 9.68 -2.99
N LEU A 121 -10.90 10.79 -2.24
CA LEU A 121 -11.61 12.01 -2.64
C LEU A 121 -10.96 12.66 -3.86
N ILE A 122 -9.64 12.84 -3.86
CA ILE A 122 -8.90 13.42 -4.98
C ILE A 122 -9.07 12.55 -6.22
N ALA A 123 -8.96 11.23 -6.08
CA ALA A 123 -9.18 10.30 -7.19
C ALA A 123 -10.63 10.36 -7.70
N ALA A 124 -11.63 10.37 -6.81
CA ALA A 124 -13.04 10.45 -7.20
C ALA A 124 -13.36 11.78 -7.91
N VAL A 125 -12.78 12.90 -7.46
CA VAL A 125 -12.95 14.21 -8.13
C VAL A 125 -12.21 14.23 -9.46
N GLY A 126 -10.95 13.79 -9.52
CA GLY A 126 -10.16 13.79 -10.76
C GLY A 126 -10.78 12.90 -11.84
N ILE A 127 -11.18 11.69 -11.47
CA ILE A 127 -11.82 10.73 -12.38
C ILE A 127 -13.25 11.18 -12.69
N GLY A 128 -14.04 11.57 -11.69
CA GLY A 128 -15.41 12.05 -11.86
C GLY A 128 -15.52 13.29 -12.75
N SER A 129 -14.55 14.20 -12.67
CA SER A 129 -14.49 15.40 -13.53
C SER A 129 -14.32 15.03 -15.00
N HIS A 130 -13.55 13.99 -15.31
CA HIS A 130 -13.40 13.49 -16.66
C HIS A 130 -14.72 12.92 -17.22
N HIS A 131 -15.49 12.20 -16.40
CA HIS A 131 -16.75 11.59 -16.84
C HIS A 131 -17.93 12.55 -16.95
N LEU A 132 -17.97 13.61 -16.13
CA LEU A 132 -19.11 14.54 -16.06
C LEU A 132 -18.88 15.85 -16.81
N PHE A 133 -17.63 16.33 -16.89
CA PHE A 133 -17.31 17.68 -17.40
C PHE A 133 -16.30 17.69 -18.57
N GLY A 134 -15.78 16.53 -19.00
CA GLY A 134 -14.87 16.44 -20.15
C GLY A 134 -13.55 17.19 -19.98
N TRP A 135 -13.15 17.49 -18.74
CA TRP A 135 -11.89 18.18 -18.45
C TRP A 135 -10.67 17.30 -18.78
N PRO A 136 -9.59 17.89 -19.34
CA PRO A 136 -8.38 17.14 -19.68
C PRO A 136 -7.75 16.55 -18.41
N SER A 137 -7.29 15.30 -18.50
CA SER A 137 -6.60 14.65 -17.39
C SER A 137 -5.36 15.44 -16.99
N PHE A 138 -5.17 15.70 -15.69
CA PHE A 138 -4.02 16.45 -15.16
C PHE A 138 -2.65 15.77 -15.39
N ASN A 139 -2.64 14.56 -15.96
CA ASN A 139 -1.45 13.81 -16.39
C ASN A 139 -1.32 13.69 -17.91
N ALA A 140 -2.16 14.38 -18.69
CA ALA A 140 -1.91 14.52 -20.12
C ALA A 140 -0.63 15.33 -20.28
N VAL A 141 0.46 14.66 -20.62
CA VAL A 141 1.67 15.32 -21.11
C VAL A 141 1.20 16.21 -22.26
N PRO A 142 1.49 17.52 -22.25
CA PRO A 142 1.10 18.38 -23.35
C PRO A 142 1.66 17.78 -24.64
N VAL A 143 0.81 17.65 -25.67
CA VAL A 143 1.28 17.33 -27.01
C VAL A 143 2.25 18.43 -27.40
N VAL A 144 3.54 18.15 -27.32
CA VAL A 144 4.60 19.02 -27.82
C VAL A 144 4.67 18.77 -29.32
N VAL A 145 3.91 19.56 -30.09
CA VAL A 145 4.15 19.67 -31.53
C VAL A 145 5.42 20.50 -31.71
N MET A 146 6.58 19.85 -31.76
CA MET A 146 7.79 20.49 -32.28
C MET A 146 7.68 20.53 -33.80
N SER A 147 6.97 21.52 -34.33
CA SER A 147 7.14 21.92 -35.72
C SER A 147 8.45 22.71 -35.81
N HIS A 148 9.48 22.14 -36.42
CA HIS A 148 10.60 22.94 -36.90
C HIS A 148 10.14 23.61 -38.19
N GLY A 149 9.71 24.86 -38.07
CA GLY A 149 9.33 25.68 -39.22
C GLY A 149 10.45 25.69 -40.26
N HIS A 150 10.16 25.16 -41.43
CA HIS A 150 10.82 25.55 -42.66
C HIS A 150 9.80 26.33 -43.49
N ASP A 151 10.00 27.64 -43.54
CA ASP A 151 9.32 28.56 -44.44
C ASP A 151 9.65 28.19 -45.89
N HIS A 152 8.90 27.26 -46.47
CA HIS A 152 8.77 27.14 -47.92
C HIS A 152 7.30 26.88 -48.25
N ALA A 153 6.54 27.98 -48.22
CA ALA A 153 5.35 28.09 -49.04
C ALA A 153 5.80 28.07 -50.50
N GLU A 154 5.80 26.89 -51.12
CA GLU A 154 5.77 26.77 -52.56
C GLU A 154 4.34 26.38 -52.94
N ALA A 155 3.64 27.36 -53.50
CA ALA A 155 2.32 27.20 -54.06
C ALA A 155 2.41 26.19 -55.21
N ALA A 156 1.92 24.97 -54.99
CA ALA A 156 1.47 24.10 -56.07
C ALA A 156 0.00 24.45 -56.36
N ASP A 157 -0.18 25.54 -57.08
CA ASP A 157 -1.38 25.79 -57.88
C ASP A 157 -1.34 24.81 -59.07
N GLY A 158 -2.34 23.94 -59.16
CA GLY A 158 -2.53 23.03 -60.29
C GLY A 158 -2.39 21.54 -59.98
N ALA A 159 -3.43 20.94 -59.43
CA ALA A 159 -3.73 19.52 -59.67
C ALA A 159 -5.25 19.31 -59.61
N SER A 160 -5.77 19.06 -60.80
CA SER A 160 -7.12 18.71 -61.24
C SER A 160 -7.94 17.78 -60.33
N ASP A 161 -9.25 17.96 -60.43
CA ASP A 161 -10.39 17.16 -59.97
C ASP A 161 -10.38 15.62 -60.28
N ASP A 162 -9.23 15.00 -60.59
CA ASP A 162 -9.16 13.59 -61.05
C ASP A 162 -8.68 12.57 -59.98
N ALA A 163 -8.38 13.00 -58.75
CA ALA A 163 -7.80 12.10 -57.73
C ALA A 163 -8.83 11.18 -57.02
N ASN A 164 -10.12 11.30 -57.30
CA ASN A 164 -11.16 10.54 -56.60
C ASN A 164 -11.58 9.24 -57.32
N ASP A 165 -11.17 9.03 -58.57
CA ASP A 165 -11.70 7.92 -59.40
C ASP A 165 -10.77 6.69 -59.47
N GLY A 166 -9.46 6.86 -59.21
CA GLY A 166 -8.48 5.76 -59.32
C GLY A 166 -8.60 4.67 -58.25
N LEU A 167 -8.57 5.05 -56.96
CA LEU A 167 -8.61 4.06 -55.86
C LEU A 167 -10.02 3.48 -55.66
N ALA A 168 -11.05 4.29 -55.88
CA ALA A 168 -12.45 3.87 -55.78
C ALA A 168 -12.90 2.94 -56.93
N ALA A 169 -12.24 2.99 -58.10
CA ALA A 169 -12.51 2.07 -59.20
C ALA A 169 -11.90 0.67 -58.99
N ASN A 170 -10.77 0.58 -58.28
CA ASN A 170 -9.99 -0.65 -58.12
C ASN A 170 -10.50 -1.61 -57.03
N ILE A 171 -11.19 -1.10 -56.00
CA ILE A 171 -11.81 -1.95 -54.96
C ILE A 171 -13.15 -2.56 -55.42
N LYS A 172 -13.69 -2.16 -56.58
CA LYS A 172 -14.98 -2.68 -57.11
C LYS A 172 -14.94 -4.17 -57.48
N ASP A 173 -13.76 -4.79 -57.53
CA ASP A 173 -13.57 -6.17 -57.97
C ASP A 173 -13.79 -7.18 -56.83
N ILE A 174 -13.75 -6.74 -55.57
CA ILE A 174 -13.91 -7.61 -54.39
C ILE A 174 -14.92 -6.97 -53.43
N LYS A 175 -16.03 -7.67 -53.20
CA LYS A 175 -17.04 -7.31 -52.19
C LYS A 175 -17.09 -8.36 -51.11
N ILE A 176 -17.15 -7.93 -49.85
CA ILE A 176 -17.30 -8.83 -48.70
C ILE A 176 -18.76 -8.79 -48.29
N GLU A 177 -19.48 -9.89 -48.51
CA GLU A 177 -20.86 -10.04 -48.05
C GLU A 177 -20.89 -11.06 -46.90
N LYS A 178 -20.96 -10.55 -45.66
CA LYS A 178 -20.97 -11.34 -44.42
C LYS A 178 -19.76 -12.28 -44.31
N ASP A 179 -19.88 -13.51 -44.81
CA ASP A 179 -18.87 -14.58 -44.72
C ASP A 179 -18.43 -15.08 -46.10
N VAL A 180 -18.77 -14.36 -47.17
CA VAL A 180 -18.46 -14.72 -48.55
C VAL A 180 -17.72 -13.57 -49.23
N PHE A 181 -16.62 -13.90 -49.90
CA PHE A 181 -15.97 -13.02 -50.86
C PHE A 181 -16.70 -13.15 -52.19
N VAL A 182 -17.25 -12.05 -52.67
CA VAL A 182 -17.87 -11.93 -53.99
C VAL A 182 -16.90 -11.18 -54.89
N LEU A 183 -16.42 -11.88 -55.91
CA LEU A 183 -15.37 -11.44 -56.80
C LEU A 183 -16.00 -11.13 -58.16
N THR A 184 -15.66 -9.98 -58.71
CA THR A 184 -16.09 -9.54 -60.05
C THR A 184 -14.84 -9.29 -60.88
N PRO A 185 -14.24 -10.34 -61.47
CA PRO A 185 -12.98 -10.22 -62.20
C PRO A 185 -13.18 -9.34 -63.44
N LYS A 186 -12.44 -8.23 -63.51
CA LYS A 186 -12.37 -7.35 -64.68
C LYS A 186 -11.37 -7.87 -65.71
N GLU A 187 -11.48 -7.36 -66.93
CA GLU A 187 -10.58 -7.71 -68.02
C GLU A 187 -9.15 -7.20 -67.73
N GLY A 188 -8.17 -8.08 -67.88
CA GLY A 188 -6.75 -7.77 -67.61
C GLY A 188 -6.31 -7.90 -66.15
N ASN A 189 -7.23 -7.99 -65.19
CA ASN A 189 -6.88 -8.21 -63.78
C ASN A 189 -6.68 -9.71 -63.50
N ASP A 190 -5.61 -10.02 -62.77
CA ASP A 190 -5.29 -11.38 -62.34
C ASP A 190 -5.59 -11.53 -60.85
N LEU A 191 -6.48 -12.47 -60.52
CA LEU A 191 -6.89 -12.76 -59.16
C LEU A 191 -6.42 -14.16 -58.76
N SER A 192 -5.58 -14.24 -57.74
CA SER A 192 -5.11 -15.49 -57.15
C SER A 192 -5.73 -15.70 -55.77
N ILE A 193 -6.22 -16.92 -55.53
CA ILE A 193 -6.86 -17.33 -54.30
C ILE A 193 -6.18 -18.59 -53.81
N ASN A 194 -5.55 -18.52 -52.66
CA ASN A 194 -5.07 -19.70 -51.96
C ASN A 194 -6.17 -20.23 -51.05
N THR A 195 -6.46 -21.52 -51.15
CA THR A 195 -7.43 -22.22 -50.31
C THR A 195 -6.77 -23.40 -49.61
N ASN A 196 -7.44 -23.96 -48.61
CA ASN A 196 -6.99 -25.21 -47.97
C ASN A 196 -6.95 -26.41 -48.94
N ALA A 197 -7.72 -26.36 -50.03
CA ALA A 197 -7.78 -27.43 -51.03
C ALA A 197 -6.79 -27.22 -52.19
N GLY A 198 -6.14 -26.06 -52.30
CA GLY A 198 -5.21 -25.72 -53.38
C GLY A 198 -5.40 -24.29 -53.91
N GLY A 199 -4.45 -23.83 -54.73
CA GLY A 199 -4.50 -22.51 -55.35
C GLY A 199 -5.53 -22.45 -56.49
N ILE A 200 -6.13 -21.28 -56.67
CA ILE A 200 -7.09 -20.98 -57.73
C ILE A 200 -6.74 -19.63 -58.34
N GLU A 201 -6.55 -19.60 -59.64
CA GLU A 201 -6.27 -18.40 -60.42
C GLU A 201 -7.48 -18.09 -61.29
N ILE A 202 -7.89 -16.83 -61.27
CA ILE A 202 -9.07 -16.32 -61.98
C ILE A 202 -8.60 -15.11 -62.78
N SER A 203 -8.76 -15.18 -64.09
CA SER A 203 -8.48 -14.05 -64.98
C SER A 203 -9.59 -13.93 -66.01
N ARG A 204 -9.75 -12.74 -66.59
CA ARG A 204 -10.67 -12.50 -67.71
C ARG A 204 -9.90 -12.02 -68.92
N LYS A 205 -9.96 -12.80 -70.01
CA LYS A 205 -9.29 -12.51 -71.28
C LYS A 205 -10.32 -12.57 -72.41
N ASN A 206 -10.38 -11.51 -73.23
CA ASN A 206 -11.30 -11.39 -74.37
C ASN A 206 -12.78 -11.60 -73.98
N GLY A 207 -13.20 -10.99 -72.87
CA GLY A 207 -14.55 -11.15 -72.32
C GLY A 207 -14.87 -12.53 -71.70
N LYS A 208 -14.00 -13.55 -71.84
CA LYS A 208 -14.19 -14.89 -71.27
C LYS A 208 -13.52 -15.01 -69.91
N LEU A 209 -14.24 -15.58 -68.94
CA LEU A 209 -13.72 -15.89 -67.62
C LEU A 209 -12.93 -17.21 -67.66
N GLU A 210 -11.64 -17.15 -67.33
CA GLU A 210 -10.75 -18.29 -67.18
C GLU A 210 -10.51 -18.57 -65.70
N ILE A 211 -10.78 -19.80 -65.27
CA ILE A 211 -10.56 -20.25 -63.89
C ILE A 211 -9.64 -21.47 -63.96
N VAL A 212 -8.44 -21.33 -63.41
CA VAL A 212 -7.44 -22.40 -63.31
C VAL A 212 -7.32 -22.78 -61.84
N ALA A 213 -7.79 -23.97 -61.48
CA ALA A 213 -7.68 -24.50 -60.12
C ALA A 213 -6.66 -25.62 -60.09
N ALA A 214 -5.88 -25.71 -58.99
CA ALA A 214 -4.87 -26.76 -58.82
C ALA A 214 -5.47 -28.19 -58.80
N ASN A 215 -6.72 -28.33 -58.35
CA ASN A 215 -7.47 -29.58 -58.40
C ASN A 215 -9.00 -29.32 -58.39
N GLU A 216 -9.78 -30.37 -58.60
CA GLU A 216 -11.25 -30.29 -58.59
C GLU A 216 -11.82 -29.92 -57.21
N GLY A 217 -11.14 -30.29 -56.12
CA GLY A 217 -11.52 -29.94 -54.76
C GLY A 217 -11.48 -28.43 -54.51
N ALA A 218 -10.43 -27.75 -54.97
CA ALA A 218 -10.31 -26.29 -54.92
C ALA A 218 -11.35 -25.63 -55.82
N ARG A 219 -11.58 -26.16 -57.03
CA ARG A 219 -12.60 -25.65 -57.94
C ARG A 219 -14.02 -25.74 -57.37
N ALA A 220 -14.32 -26.80 -56.61
CA ALA A 220 -15.62 -27.01 -55.97
C ALA A 220 -15.92 -26.01 -54.84
N LEU A 221 -14.90 -25.32 -54.31
CA LEU A 221 -15.08 -24.25 -53.32
C LEU A 221 -15.59 -22.95 -53.94
N LEU A 222 -15.49 -22.79 -55.27
CA LEU A 222 -16.00 -21.64 -55.99
C LEU A 222 -17.46 -21.82 -56.39
N ILE A 223 -18.27 -20.82 -56.11
CA ILE A 223 -19.65 -20.72 -56.57
C ILE A 223 -19.71 -19.65 -57.66
N LYS A 224 -19.99 -20.08 -58.89
CA LYS A 224 -20.13 -19.20 -60.05
C LYS A 224 -21.55 -18.64 -60.10
N GLY A 225 -21.69 -17.31 -60.08
CA GLY A 225 -22.95 -16.61 -60.29
C GLY A 225 -23.36 -16.57 -61.76
N ALA A 226 -24.66 -16.39 -62.01
CA ALA A 226 -25.20 -16.24 -63.37
C ALA A 226 -24.64 -15.00 -64.10
N ASP A 227 -24.24 -13.98 -63.35
CA ASP A 227 -23.76 -12.68 -63.85
C ASP A 227 -22.23 -12.64 -64.09
N GLY A 228 -21.56 -13.80 -64.04
CA GLY A 228 -20.11 -13.90 -64.23
C GLY A 228 -19.28 -13.51 -63.00
N THR A 229 -19.92 -13.33 -61.85
CA THR A 229 -19.28 -13.22 -60.53
C THR A 229 -18.83 -14.59 -60.04
N VAL A 230 -17.79 -14.60 -59.22
CA VAL A 230 -17.28 -15.81 -58.53
C VAL A 230 -17.33 -15.55 -57.04
N SER A 231 -17.85 -16.49 -56.28
CA SER A 231 -17.93 -16.36 -54.82
C SER A 231 -17.26 -17.51 -54.10
N ILE A 232 -16.62 -17.21 -52.98
CA ILE A 232 -15.95 -18.19 -52.12
C ILE A 232 -16.18 -17.83 -50.65
N ARG A 233 -16.37 -18.83 -49.80
CA ARG A 233 -16.48 -18.60 -48.35
C ARG A 233 -15.17 -18.09 -47.78
N ARG A 234 -15.23 -17.09 -46.91
CA ARG A 234 -14.06 -16.51 -46.23
C ARG A 234 -13.29 -17.54 -45.40
N ALA A 235 -14.01 -18.52 -44.85
CA ALA A 235 -13.41 -19.63 -44.11
C ALA A 235 -12.52 -20.54 -44.98
N ASP A 236 -12.81 -20.65 -46.27
CA ASP A 236 -12.14 -21.57 -47.20
C ASP A 236 -10.94 -20.93 -47.91
N ALA A 237 -10.90 -19.60 -47.98
CA ALA A 237 -9.75 -18.83 -48.46
C ALA A 237 -8.71 -18.61 -47.35
N THR A 238 -7.43 -18.84 -47.65
CA THR A 238 -6.29 -18.57 -46.76
C THR A 238 -5.56 -17.30 -47.14
N ALA A 239 -5.45 -17.02 -48.44
CA ALA A 239 -4.97 -15.76 -48.98
C ALA A 239 -5.67 -15.41 -50.29
N LEU A 240 -5.79 -14.12 -50.57
CA LEU A 240 -6.35 -13.52 -51.77
C LEU A 240 -5.36 -12.46 -52.25
N GLU A 241 -4.99 -12.51 -53.52
CA GLU A 241 -4.07 -11.57 -54.15
C GLU A 241 -4.68 -11.10 -55.47
N LEU A 242 -4.90 -9.80 -55.61
CA LEU A 242 -5.38 -9.17 -56.82
C LEU A 242 -4.26 -8.33 -57.39
N LYS A 243 -3.90 -8.58 -58.65
CA LYS A 243 -2.98 -7.76 -59.43
C LYS A 243 -3.75 -7.08 -60.53
N SER A 244 -3.72 -5.75 -60.53
CA SER A 244 -4.34 -4.95 -61.58
C SER A 244 -3.32 -4.53 -62.64
N VAL A 245 -3.83 -4.24 -63.83
CA VAL A 245 -3.04 -3.83 -65.01
C VAL A 245 -2.28 -2.52 -64.76
N ASP A 246 -2.80 -1.67 -63.88
CA ASP A 246 -2.20 -0.40 -63.48
C ASP A 246 -1.01 -0.54 -62.51
N GLY A 247 -0.62 -1.78 -62.16
CA GLY A 247 0.47 -2.07 -61.23
C GLY A 247 0.04 -2.07 -59.76
N SER A 248 -1.22 -1.73 -59.47
CA SER A 248 -1.77 -1.86 -58.12
C SER A 248 -1.90 -3.33 -57.74
N HIS A 249 -1.55 -3.66 -56.50
CA HIS A 249 -1.82 -4.98 -55.97
C HIS A 249 -2.44 -4.90 -54.58
N MET A 250 -3.40 -5.78 -54.36
CA MET A 250 -4.09 -5.95 -53.08
C MET A 250 -3.86 -7.37 -52.61
N THR A 251 -3.38 -7.52 -51.38
CA THR A 251 -3.28 -8.80 -50.71
C THR A 251 -4.17 -8.83 -49.47
N LEU A 252 -4.77 -9.98 -49.25
CA LEU A 252 -5.53 -10.30 -48.06
C LEU A 252 -5.07 -11.68 -47.61
N ALA A 253 -4.37 -11.75 -46.49
CA ALA A 253 -3.85 -13.00 -45.94
C ALA A 253 -4.37 -13.22 -44.52
N ARG A 254 -4.64 -14.47 -44.16
CA ARG A 254 -4.92 -14.83 -42.77
C ARG A 254 -3.61 -14.87 -41.99
N SER A 255 -3.58 -14.18 -40.86
CA SER A 255 -2.37 -14.07 -40.04
C SER A 255 -2.27 -15.16 -38.97
N GLY A 256 -3.33 -15.94 -38.74
CA GLY A 256 -3.42 -16.89 -37.64
C GLY A 256 -4.32 -18.11 -37.94
N LYS A 257 -4.20 -19.14 -37.09
CA LYS A 257 -4.96 -20.41 -37.18
C LYS A 257 -6.41 -20.30 -36.69
N ASP A 258 -6.74 -19.18 -36.05
CA ASP A 258 -8.04 -18.81 -35.52
C ASP A 258 -9.06 -18.51 -36.63
N GLY A 259 -8.56 -18.22 -37.82
CA GLY A 259 -9.36 -17.98 -39.01
C GLY A 259 -10.02 -16.61 -39.08
N LYS A 260 -9.78 -15.70 -38.14
CA LYS A 260 -10.39 -14.36 -38.13
C LYS A 260 -9.36 -13.25 -38.20
N SER A 261 -8.16 -13.49 -37.68
CA SER A 261 -7.02 -12.61 -37.89
C SER A 261 -6.69 -12.51 -39.38
N SER A 262 -6.64 -11.29 -39.89
CA SER A 262 -6.32 -11.02 -41.29
C SER A 262 -5.47 -9.77 -41.43
N ILE A 263 -4.51 -9.85 -42.34
CA ILE A 263 -3.72 -8.72 -42.80
C ILE A 263 -4.25 -8.34 -44.18
N TRP A 264 -4.61 -7.08 -44.31
CA TRP A 264 -4.98 -6.45 -45.56
C TRP A 264 -3.83 -5.54 -45.96
N GLU A 265 -3.35 -5.70 -47.18
CA GLU A 265 -2.32 -4.83 -47.74
C GLU A 265 -2.80 -4.39 -49.12
N VAL A 266 -2.78 -3.09 -49.36
CA VAL A 266 -3.12 -2.50 -50.64
C VAL A 266 -1.97 -1.60 -51.00
N SER A 267 -1.44 -1.77 -52.21
CA SER A 267 -0.45 -0.84 -52.72
C SER A 267 -0.81 -0.39 -54.13
N SER A 268 -0.50 0.86 -54.41
CA SER A 268 -0.65 1.48 -55.73
C SER A 268 0.64 1.30 -56.53
N GLY A 269 0.53 1.30 -57.86
CA GLY A 269 1.70 1.33 -58.75
C GLY A 269 2.61 2.55 -58.52
N ASP A 270 2.10 3.61 -57.90
CA ASP A 270 2.81 4.84 -57.58
C ASP A 270 3.61 4.78 -56.26
N GLY A 271 3.59 3.64 -55.55
CA GLY A 271 4.37 3.42 -54.33
C GLY A 271 3.65 3.74 -53.02
N ASP A 272 2.37 4.10 -53.07
CA ASP A 272 1.52 4.21 -51.88
C ASP A 272 1.19 2.82 -51.34
N HIS A 273 1.23 2.64 -50.01
CA HIS A 273 0.80 1.40 -49.38
C HIS A 273 -0.01 1.60 -48.11
N VAL A 274 -1.04 0.78 -47.97
CA VAL A 274 -1.96 0.75 -46.84
C VAL A 274 -1.97 -0.67 -46.29
N ARG A 275 -1.66 -0.83 -45.01
CA ARG A 275 -1.66 -2.09 -44.31
C ARG A 275 -2.55 -2.03 -43.07
N LEU A 276 -3.50 -2.96 -42.97
CA LEU A 276 -4.39 -3.10 -41.83
C LEU A 276 -4.28 -4.53 -41.26
N GLU A 277 -3.93 -4.63 -39.98
CA GLU A 277 -3.92 -5.89 -39.24
C GLU A 277 -5.15 -5.98 -38.34
N GLN A 278 -5.83 -7.13 -38.39
CA GLN A 278 -6.99 -7.42 -37.54
C GLN A 278 -6.69 -8.55 -36.54
N ASP A 279 -7.20 -8.40 -35.33
CA ASP A 279 -7.10 -9.40 -34.26
C ASP A 279 -8.06 -10.60 -34.46
N GLU A 280 -8.01 -11.56 -33.52
CA GLU A 280 -8.87 -12.75 -33.53
C GLU A 280 -10.38 -12.44 -33.43
N LYS A 281 -10.74 -11.23 -32.99
CA LYS A 281 -12.11 -10.72 -32.88
C LYS A 281 -12.51 -9.87 -34.09
N GLY A 282 -11.62 -9.71 -35.08
CA GLY A 282 -11.84 -8.87 -36.26
C GLY A 282 -11.74 -7.38 -35.96
N LYS A 283 -11.16 -6.98 -34.81
CA LYS A 283 -10.91 -5.58 -34.49
C LYS A 283 -9.61 -5.13 -35.13
N PRO A 284 -9.53 -3.87 -35.60
CA PRO A 284 -8.27 -3.32 -36.09
C PRO A 284 -7.26 -3.28 -34.94
N LYS A 285 -6.10 -3.88 -35.16
CA LYS A 285 -4.97 -3.93 -34.22
C LYS A 285 -3.94 -2.86 -34.58
N SER A 286 -3.56 -2.82 -35.85
CA SER A 286 -2.64 -1.83 -36.39
C SER A 286 -3.09 -1.39 -37.79
N LEU A 287 -2.91 -0.11 -38.09
CA LEU A 287 -3.12 0.50 -39.39
C LEU A 287 -1.86 1.30 -39.74
N ALA A 288 -1.23 0.99 -40.88
CA ALA A 288 -0.15 1.76 -41.46
C ALA A 288 -0.58 2.26 -42.84
N ILE A 289 -0.36 3.54 -43.12
CA ILE A 289 -0.58 4.17 -44.42
C ILE A 289 0.71 4.90 -44.74
N GLU A 290 1.30 4.64 -45.88
CA GLU A 290 2.53 5.27 -46.31
C GLU A 290 2.37 5.73 -47.76
N SER A 291 2.88 6.92 -48.04
CA SER A 291 2.85 7.55 -49.36
C SER A 291 4.14 8.35 -49.51
N GLY A 292 5.07 7.84 -50.33
CA GLY A 292 6.39 8.45 -50.53
C GLY A 292 7.19 8.61 -49.23
N SER A 293 7.39 9.85 -48.78
CA SER A 293 8.12 10.17 -47.53
C SER A 293 7.23 10.24 -46.29
N ASP A 294 5.92 10.11 -46.47
CA ASP A 294 4.93 10.38 -45.45
C ASP A 294 4.31 9.06 -44.97
N ALA A 295 4.15 8.92 -43.66
CA ALA A 295 3.66 7.69 -43.04
C ALA A 295 2.76 7.99 -41.84
N ILE A 296 1.63 7.30 -41.76
CA ILE A 296 0.71 7.30 -40.64
C ILE A 296 0.67 5.87 -40.10
N VAL A 297 1.13 5.68 -38.87
CA VAL A 297 1.11 4.36 -38.21
C VAL A 297 0.32 4.47 -36.92
N ILE A 298 -0.76 3.70 -36.81
CA ILE A 298 -1.57 3.55 -35.61
C ILE A 298 -1.41 2.11 -35.15
N ASP A 299 -0.91 1.90 -33.94
CA ASP A 299 -0.82 0.57 -33.34
C ASP A 299 -1.21 0.66 -31.87
N GLY A 300 -2.35 0.05 -31.51
CA GLY A 300 -2.89 0.10 -30.16
C GLY A 300 -3.10 1.53 -29.62
N ASP A 301 -2.25 1.92 -28.67
CA ASP A 301 -2.29 3.19 -27.94
C ASP A 301 -1.31 4.25 -28.47
N HIS A 302 -0.56 3.96 -29.53
CA HIS A 302 0.33 4.91 -30.17
C HIS A 302 -0.11 5.19 -31.61
N ALA A 303 -0.02 6.46 -31.99
CA ALA A 303 -0.14 6.93 -33.35
C ALA A 303 1.07 7.78 -33.69
N ALA A 304 1.75 7.46 -34.79
CA ALA A 304 2.86 8.22 -35.32
C ALA A 304 2.48 8.78 -36.69
N LEU A 305 2.73 10.07 -36.89
CA LEU A 305 2.62 10.76 -38.17
C LEU A 305 4.03 11.19 -38.56
N VAL A 306 4.51 10.75 -39.72
CA VAL A 306 5.80 11.12 -40.30
C VAL A 306 5.50 11.89 -41.57
N GLY A 307 6.04 13.09 -41.70
CA GLY A 307 5.96 13.91 -42.91
C GLY A 307 7.36 14.38 -43.28
N GLY A 308 8.01 13.71 -44.23
CA GLY A 308 9.41 13.99 -44.60
C GLY A 308 10.38 13.91 -43.42
N LYS A 309 10.78 15.07 -42.87
CA LYS A 309 11.69 15.17 -41.70
C LYS A 309 10.96 15.30 -40.37
N ASP A 310 9.67 15.62 -40.40
CA ASP A 310 8.87 15.86 -39.20
C ASP A 310 8.23 14.57 -38.71
N ARG A 311 8.18 14.40 -37.38
CA ARG A 311 7.59 13.23 -36.74
C ARG A 311 6.75 13.67 -35.55
N ILE A 312 5.46 13.37 -35.57
CA ILE A 312 4.53 13.59 -34.47
C ILE A 312 4.20 12.23 -33.88
N ASN A 313 4.56 12.02 -32.62
CA ASN A 313 4.19 10.83 -31.86
C ASN A 313 3.10 11.19 -30.86
N ILE A 314 1.95 10.55 -31.00
CA ILE A 314 0.80 10.66 -30.12
C ILE A 314 0.74 9.36 -29.34
N SER A 315 1.08 9.40 -28.05
CA SER A 315 0.81 8.30 -27.13
C SER A 315 -0.45 8.62 -26.34
N ALA A 316 -1.46 7.76 -26.43
CA ALA A 316 -2.53 7.77 -25.47
C ALA A 316 -1.95 7.22 -24.17
N SER A 317 -1.58 8.09 -23.23
CA SER A 317 -1.29 7.64 -21.87
C SER A 317 -2.58 7.06 -21.32
N SER A 318 -2.72 5.74 -21.36
CA SER A 318 -3.81 5.05 -20.68
C SER A 318 -3.68 5.40 -19.20
N SER A 319 -4.50 6.35 -18.79
CA SER A 319 -4.50 6.94 -17.46
C SER A 319 -4.57 5.81 -16.43
N MET A 320 -3.48 5.58 -15.71
CA MET A 320 -3.42 4.82 -14.46
C MET A 320 -4.36 3.60 -14.42
N GLY A 321 -4.02 2.59 -15.23
CA GLY A 321 -4.79 1.36 -15.44
C GLY A 321 -4.98 0.47 -14.20
N GLY A 322 -5.80 0.91 -13.24
CA GLY A 322 -6.20 0.08 -12.10
C GLY A 322 -7.22 0.71 -11.15
N ILE A 323 -7.35 2.04 -11.11
CA ILE A 323 -8.30 2.70 -10.20
C ILE A 323 -9.51 3.15 -11.01
N THR A 324 -10.54 2.29 -11.07
CA THR A 324 -11.84 2.69 -11.64
C THR A 324 -12.51 3.73 -10.75
N PHE A 325 -13.43 4.53 -11.30
CA PHE A 325 -14.24 5.46 -10.51
C PHE A 325 -14.91 4.77 -9.30
N GLY A 326 -15.37 3.53 -9.48
CA GLY A 326 -15.90 2.70 -8.38
C GLY A 326 -14.85 2.38 -7.31
N SER A 327 -13.62 2.09 -7.70
CA SER A 327 -12.50 1.86 -6.78
C SER A 327 -12.15 3.13 -5.97
N ALA A 328 -12.19 4.30 -6.61
CA ALA A 328 -11.90 5.58 -5.96
C ALA A 328 -12.97 5.96 -4.92
N VAL A 329 -14.25 5.81 -5.27
CA VAL A 329 -15.38 6.00 -4.34
C VAL A 329 -15.31 4.96 -3.20
N GLY A 330 -14.92 3.72 -3.52
CA GLY A 330 -14.69 2.67 -2.53
C GLY A 330 -13.58 3.01 -1.52
N MET A 331 -12.45 3.54 -1.97
CA MET A 331 -11.37 4.01 -1.09
C MET A 331 -11.81 5.17 -0.19
N PHE A 332 -12.58 6.12 -0.73
CA PHE A 332 -13.13 7.22 0.06
C PHE A 332 -14.07 6.70 1.15
N ALA A 333 -15.05 5.88 0.78
CA ALA A 333 -15.99 5.29 1.73
C ALA A 333 -15.27 4.43 2.78
N GLY A 334 -14.27 3.64 2.37
CA GLY A 334 -13.42 2.86 3.27
C GLY A 334 -12.65 3.73 4.27
N GLY A 335 -12.05 4.82 3.81
CA GLY A 335 -11.36 5.80 4.66
C GLY A 335 -12.29 6.49 5.66
N VAL A 336 -13.53 6.81 5.27
CA VAL A 336 -14.54 7.38 6.17
C VAL A 336 -15.02 6.35 7.21
N ILE A 337 -15.28 5.11 6.79
CA ILE A 337 -15.67 4.04 7.71
C ILE A 337 -14.54 3.74 8.72
N GLY A 338 -13.28 3.71 8.26
CA GLY A 338 -12.13 3.54 9.13
C GLY A 338 -12.01 4.67 10.17
N LEU A 339 -12.27 5.91 9.77
CA LEU A 339 -12.31 7.07 10.68
C LEU A 339 -13.40 6.92 11.73
N LEU A 340 -14.61 6.52 11.33
CA LEU A 340 -15.73 6.28 12.24
C LEU A 340 -15.41 5.15 13.23
N LEU A 341 -14.75 4.08 12.78
CA LEU A 341 -14.32 2.97 13.64
C LEU A 341 -13.26 3.44 14.65
N CYS A 342 -12.30 4.26 14.23
CA CYS A 342 -11.30 4.84 15.13
C CYS A 342 -11.95 5.76 16.19
N ILE A 343 -12.88 6.63 15.79
CA ILE A 343 -13.65 7.47 16.72
C ILE A 343 -14.42 6.60 17.73
N TRP A 344 -15.04 5.52 17.25
CA TRP A 344 -15.79 4.59 18.09
C TRP A 344 -14.89 3.89 19.11
N LEU A 345 -13.71 3.42 18.71
CA LEU A 345 -12.72 2.80 19.60
C LEU A 345 -12.25 3.78 20.68
N THR A 346 -11.92 5.01 20.31
CA THR A 346 -11.56 6.07 21.26
C THR A 346 -12.69 6.35 22.26
N ARG A 347 -13.94 6.35 21.80
CA ARG A 347 -15.09 6.53 22.69
C ARG A 347 -15.27 5.33 23.63
N LYS A 348 -15.00 4.11 23.17
CA LYS A 348 -15.08 2.89 23.99
C LYS A 348 -13.98 2.85 25.05
N THR A 349 -12.74 3.21 24.71
CA THR A 349 -11.64 3.28 25.68
C THR A 349 -11.90 4.35 26.72
N TRP A 350 -12.41 5.52 26.34
CA TRP A 350 -12.83 6.54 27.29
C TRP A 350 -13.89 6.02 28.26
N ARG A 351 -14.95 5.36 27.78
CA ARG A 351 -15.99 4.75 28.64
C ARG A 351 -15.45 3.63 29.53
N ALA A 352 -14.46 2.87 29.08
CA ALA A 352 -13.83 1.84 29.91
C ALA A 352 -12.98 2.48 31.02
N LEU A 353 -12.21 3.52 30.68
CA LEU A 353 -11.41 4.29 31.62
C LEU A 353 -12.28 4.95 32.68
N VAL A 354 -13.34 5.65 32.28
CA VAL A 354 -14.29 6.29 33.21
C VAL A 354 -14.91 5.28 34.17
N ARG A 355 -15.28 4.07 33.69
CA ARG A 355 -15.80 3.00 34.53
C ARG A 355 -14.76 2.42 35.49
N TYR A 356 -13.51 2.32 35.05
CA TYR A 356 -12.41 1.88 35.91
C TYR A 356 -12.14 2.88 37.03
N VAL A 357 -12.09 4.18 36.70
CA VAL A 357 -11.89 5.27 37.67
C VAL A 357 -13.04 5.30 38.69
N HIS A 358 -14.30 5.27 38.24
CA HIS A 358 -15.45 5.22 39.16
C HIS A 358 -15.38 4.02 40.09
N ARG A 359 -15.07 2.82 39.58
CA ARG A 359 -14.89 1.62 40.43
C ARG A 359 -13.77 1.76 41.45
N GLN A 360 -12.68 2.46 41.15
CA GLN A 360 -11.64 2.71 42.14
C GLN A 360 -12.10 3.71 43.19
N ILE A 361 -12.78 4.79 42.79
CA ILE A 361 -13.33 5.77 43.71
C ILE A 361 -14.35 5.10 44.65
N ASP A 362 -15.26 4.28 44.11
CA ASP A 362 -16.26 3.54 44.89
C ASP A 362 -15.63 2.59 45.93
N LYS A 363 -14.49 1.97 45.61
CA LYS A 363 -13.76 1.12 46.56
C LYS A 363 -13.07 1.93 47.65
N ILE A 364 -12.64 3.15 47.35
CA ILE A 364 -11.99 4.04 48.31
C ILE A 364 -13.04 4.67 49.23
N SER A 365 -14.17 5.13 48.68
CA SER A 365 -15.29 5.64 49.47
C SER A 365 -15.89 4.55 50.37
N ALA A 366 -16.08 3.32 49.89
CA ALA A 366 -16.54 2.20 50.72
C ALA A 366 -15.61 1.88 51.90
N ARG A 367 -14.29 2.13 51.77
CA ARG A 367 -13.32 1.98 52.87
C ARG A 367 -13.37 3.16 53.85
N LEU A 368 -13.68 4.36 53.38
CA LEU A 368 -13.83 5.56 54.20
C LEU A 368 -15.15 5.55 54.99
N ASP A 369 -16.23 5.00 54.42
CA ASP A 369 -17.53 4.84 55.09
C ASP A 369 -17.57 3.68 56.09
N SER A 370 -16.48 2.90 56.22
CA SER A 370 -16.33 1.81 57.19
C SER A 370 -15.27 2.10 58.28
N PRO A 371 -15.42 3.15 59.13
CA PRO A 371 -14.40 3.54 60.10
C PRO A 371 -14.27 2.61 61.34
N GLY A 372 -14.50 1.31 61.23
CA GLY A 372 -14.70 0.44 62.41
C GLY A 372 -14.10 -0.97 62.42
N GLN A 373 -13.29 -1.41 61.46
CA GLN A 373 -12.83 -2.82 61.46
C GLN A 373 -11.34 -3.10 61.21
N ALA A 374 -10.46 -2.10 61.22
CA ALA A 374 -9.00 -2.32 61.08
C ALA A 374 -8.22 -2.17 62.41
N ALA A 375 -8.85 -2.52 63.53
CA ALA A 375 -8.20 -2.64 64.83
C ALA A 375 -8.72 -3.88 65.57
N ARG A 376 -8.39 -5.07 65.08
CA ARG A 376 -8.36 -6.31 65.85
C ARG A 376 -7.25 -7.22 65.34
#